data_AF-A0A7Y4IPZ9-F1
#
_entry.id   AF-A0A7Y4IPZ9-F1
#
_cell.length_a   1.000
_cell.length_b   1.000
_cell.length_c   1.000
_cell.angle_alpha   90.00
_cell.angle_beta   90.00
_cell.angle_gamma   90.00
#
_symmetry.space_group_name_H-M   'P 1'
#
loop_
_entity.id
_entity.type
_entity.pdbx_description
1 polymer ?
#
loop_
_entity_poly.entity_id
_entity_poly.type
_entity_poly.pdbx_seq_one_letter_code
_entity_poly.pdbx_strand_id
1 'polypeptide(L)'
;MMRWSVALLLLFTVCSVPSLEELQGERPLACDAQHACGSGQVCVLGACQESPCGSASPTVAYLDADGDGFAAVNAPSRVFCGAVPAGYATTLGDCDDARAEAYPGAPELCNGLDDNCDGRMETGVVNKVWYLDHDRDSFGRNGPGTEACDPPSELHVEVTGDCDDERADIHPNAVDACNGLDDNCDGRADERFTDGPGALGTACTEFCNGTYACNDAQTGTVCVGTPPTPLYADADNDGEGEKDGAPVGELCPGTPLPPMMTDNTRDCDDADPGTNTQATEVCDGLDNDCDGQVDEQMSCGSLRKVEDPVLAGGNWRTVAVHPSGYPVWVAGLGGKLAVKMDATSAFVSHSGDTTTHCGPAGNTLNWHAAWVNPENNYLVVVGEDGWMGEHNGGSCFSIQADLPGKNDYFSSVVGVGRPAQLFAVSTLGHLYEATGATHRHDSSGRYWGLHANGQDALYAVGSTGESSPLTPVASLYTRNTNWGTPAAHNLQGTEGYNGGLRAVWAASAEHIYAVGDAGLVVKGSGQSRDWERVLPPAGPVLNYVSVAAPPGTMNAYVIGNEGNAGRLQRLTPHGWAKAPAFTPSAPNVPLRGIAMTSSSNFWIVGDDGHVYHFPEP
;
A
#
# COMPACT_ATOMS: atom_id res chain seq x y z
N MET A 1 -116.28 -10.84 16.47
CA MET A 1 -116.55 -11.10 17.91
C MET A 1 -115.83 -10.00 18.67
N MET A 2 -116.39 -9.21 19.58
CA MET A 2 -117.59 -9.30 20.39
C MET A 2 -117.93 -7.88 20.88
N ARG A 3 -119.22 -7.54 20.83
CA ARG A 3 -119.87 -6.31 21.33
C ARG A 3 -119.47 -5.97 22.77
N TRP A 4 -119.46 -4.68 23.14
CA TRP A 4 -120.19 -4.18 24.32
C TRP A 4 -120.80 -2.81 24.00
N SER A 5 -122.12 -2.78 24.01
CA SER A 5 -122.97 -1.59 24.07
C SER A 5 -123.35 -1.39 25.53
N VAL A 6 -123.35 -0.16 26.06
CA VAL A 6 -124.27 0.21 27.14
C VAL A 6 -124.80 1.61 26.84
N ALA A 7 -126.12 1.65 26.72
CA ALA A 7 -126.95 2.82 26.56
C ALA A 7 -127.45 3.32 27.92
N LEU A 8 -128.07 4.50 27.88
CA LEU A 8 -129.17 4.95 28.74
C LEU A 8 -128.79 5.53 30.13
N LEU A 9 -128.96 6.85 30.30
CA LEU A 9 -130.17 7.36 30.95
C LEU A 9 -130.35 8.86 30.66
N LEU A 10 -131.46 9.20 30.02
CA LEU A 10 -132.03 10.55 29.97
C LEU A 10 -132.65 10.88 31.33
N LEU A 11 -132.28 12.02 31.90
CA LEU A 11 -133.11 12.75 32.86
C LEU A 11 -133.36 14.15 32.29
N PHE A 12 -134.54 14.30 31.69
CA PHE A 12 -135.12 15.61 31.38
C PHE A 12 -135.58 16.25 32.69
N THR A 13 -134.85 17.24 33.18
CA THR A 13 -135.38 18.25 34.10
C THR A 13 -135.51 19.56 33.34
N VAL A 14 -136.76 19.91 33.06
CA VAL A 14 -137.16 21.20 32.49
C VAL A 14 -136.93 22.27 33.55
N CYS A 15 -135.97 23.17 33.33
CA CYS A 15 -135.90 24.44 34.03
C CYS A 15 -135.66 25.55 32.99
N SER A 16 -136.59 26.51 33.04
CA SER A 16 -136.63 27.82 32.39
C SER A 16 -135.28 28.40 31.97
N VAL A 17 -135.17 28.72 30.68
CA VAL A 17 -134.09 29.52 30.09
C VAL A 17 -134.25 30.97 30.56
N PRO A 18 -133.30 31.56 31.30
CA PRO A 18 -133.26 33.00 31.53
C PRO A 18 -132.86 33.74 30.25
N SER A 19 -133.37 34.95 30.04
CA SER A 19 -133.10 35.78 28.88
C SER A 19 -131.62 36.21 28.78
N LEU A 20 -131.17 36.45 27.54
CA LEU A 20 -129.78 36.72 27.11
C LEU A 20 -129.06 37.90 27.80
N GLU A 21 -129.76 38.72 28.60
CA GLU A 21 -129.19 39.85 29.35
C GLU A 21 -128.67 39.47 30.75
N GLU A 22 -128.83 38.22 31.21
CA GLU A 22 -128.25 37.72 32.48
C GLU A 22 -126.95 36.90 32.33
N LEU A 23 -126.38 36.75 31.11
CA LEU A 23 -125.13 36.01 30.85
C LEU A 23 -123.94 36.87 30.35
N GLN A 24 -124.10 38.19 30.21
CA GLN A 24 -123.02 39.09 29.76
C GLN A 24 -122.26 39.75 30.93
N GLY A 25 -121.81 38.93 31.89
CA GLY A 25 -121.09 39.37 33.09
C GLY A 25 -119.77 38.67 33.41
N GLU A 26 -119.22 37.81 32.53
CA GLU A 26 -117.99 37.06 32.84
C GLU A 26 -116.88 37.23 31.78
N ARG A 27 -115.67 37.49 32.28
CA ARG A 27 -114.43 37.88 31.56
C ARG A 27 -113.79 36.68 30.83
N PRO A 28 -113.04 36.85 29.72
CA PRO A 28 -112.31 35.74 29.06
C PRO A 28 -111.19 35.18 29.95
N LEU A 29 -111.10 33.85 30.05
CA LEU A 29 -110.18 33.12 30.94
C LEU A 29 -108.83 32.73 30.28
N ALA A 30 -108.67 32.92 28.96
CA ALA A 30 -107.49 32.52 28.20
C ALA A 30 -107.01 33.63 27.25
N CYS A 31 -105.72 33.59 26.88
CA CYS A 31 -105.05 34.60 26.03
C CYS A 31 -103.96 34.00 25.15
N ASP A 32 -103.62 34.70 24.07
CA ASP A 32 -102.52 34.37 23.17
C ASP A 32 -102.00 35.65 22.48
N ALA A 33 -101.14 35.51 21.46
CA ALA A 33 -100.59 36.63 20.71
C ALA A 33 -101.64 37.48 19.95
N GLN A 34 -102.86 36.95 19.76
CA GLN A 34 -103.95 37.58 19.02
C GLN A 34 -105.11 37.99 19.94
N HIS A 35 -105.24 37.37 21.11
CA HIS A 35 -106.29 37.57 22.10
C HIS A 35 -105.70 38.12 23.40
N ALA A 36 -105.77 39.44 23.56
CA ALA A 36 -105.32 40.12 24.77
C ALA A 36 -106.31 39.91 25.92
N CYS A 37 -105.78 39.87 27.15
CA CYS A 37 -106.59 39.86 28.36
C CYS A 37 -107.34 41.19 28.56
N GLY A 38 -108.43 41.14 29.31
CA GLY A 38 -109.22 42.33 29.67
C GLY A 38 -108.42 43.35 30.51
N SER A 39 -108.97 44.56 30.64
CA SER A 39 -108.32 45.64 31.42
C SER A 39 -107.98 45.19 32.84
N GLY A 40 -106.71 45.33 33.21
CA GLY A 40 -106.18 44.88 34.51
C GLY A 40 -105.71 43.43 34.56
N GLN A 41 -105.56 42.73 33.43
CA GLN A 41 -105.03 41.36 33.36
C GLN A 41 -103.84 41.23 32.39
N VAL A 42 -102.95 40.27 32.65
CA VAL A 42 -101.77 39.95 31.84
C VAL A 42 -101.82 38.49 31.39
N CYS A 43 -101.30 38.22 30.20
CA CYS A 43 -101.23 36.86 29.67
C CYS A 43 -100.02 36.12 30.21
N VAL A 44 -100.23 35.08 31.01
CA VAL A 44 -99.16 34.23 31.55
C VAL A 44 -99.44 32.80 31.13
N LEU A 45 -98.54 32.23 30.33
CA LEU A 45 -98.64 30.83 29.84
C LEU A 45 -100.02 30.48 29.23
N GLY A 46 -100.60 31.42 28.47
CA GLY A 46 -101.88 31.23 27.78
C GLY A 46 -103.14 31.49 28.62
N ALA A 47 -102.99 31.92 29.88
CA ALA A 47 -104.09 32.24 30.79
C ALA A 47 -104.10 33.72 31.19
N CYS A 48 -105.30 34.30 31.29
CA CYS A 48 -105.47 35.67 31.77
C CYS A 48 -105.45 35.73 33.29
N GLN A 49 -104.39 36.32 33.85
CA GLN A 49 -104.22 36.51 35.28
C GLN A 49 -104.36 37.99 35.65
N GLU A 50 -104.86 38.31 36.84
CA GLU A 50 -104.92 39.72 37.27
C GLU A 50 -103.52 40.31 37.35
N SER A 51 -103.35 41.47 36.70
CA SER A 51 -102.08 42.17 36.63
C SER A 51 -101.81 42.84 37.97
N PRO A 52 -100.69 42.55 38.64
CA PRO A 52 -100.30 43.24 39.87
C PRO A 52 -99.88 44.70 39.64
N CYS A 53 -99.83 45.17 38.38
CA CYS A 53 -99.16 46.40 37.97
C CYS A 53 -100.01 47.67 37.97
N GLY A 54 -101.31 47.61 38.28
CA GLY A 54 -102.19 48.78 38.24
C GLY A 54 -102.21 49.43 36.85
N SER A 55 -101.68 50.66 36.73
CA SER A 55 -101.61 51.43 35.48
C SER A 55 -100.32 51.25 34.68
N ALA A 56 -99.32 50.50 35.18
CA ALA A 56 -98.07 50.24 34.46
C ALA A 56 -98.20 49.05 33.50
N SER A 57 -97.52 49.10 32.35
CA SER A 57 -97.50 48.00 31.37
C SER A 57 -96.81 46.76 31.95
N PRO A 58 -97.50 45.62 32.05
CA PRO A 58 -96.90 44.38 32.53
C PRO A 58 -96.06 43.73 31.41
N THR A 59 -94.81 43.38 31.72
CA THR A 59 -93.93 42.57 30.87
C THR A 59 -93.74 41.22 31.53
N VAL A 60 -93.99 40.14 30.80
CA VAL A 60 -93.64 38.79 31.24
C VAL A 60 -92.19 38.54 30.86
N ALA A 61 -91.38 38.18 31.85
CA ALA A 61 -90.00 37.75 31.63
C ALA A 61 -89.75 36.45 32.38
N TYR A 62 -88.80 35.68 31.90
CA TYR A 62 -88.45 34.35 32.38
C TYR A 62 -87.11 34.44 33.10
N LEU A 63 -86.93 33.65 34.16
CA LEU A 63 -85.63 33.57 34.82
C LEU A 63 -84.57 33.17 33.79
N ASP A 64 -83.52 33.98 33.70
CA ASP A 64 -82.37 33.82 32.81
C ASP A 64 -81.17 33.64 33.74
N ALA A 65 -80.72 32.39 33.88
CA ALA A 65 -79.81 32.01 34.94
C ALA A 65 -78.33 32.28 34.64
N ASP A 66 -77.94 32.41 33.37
CA ASP A 66 -76.57 32.77 32.95
C ASP A 66 -76.42 34.21 32.43
N GLY A 67 -77.53 34.88 32.12
CA GLY A 67 -77.60 36.29 31.78
C GLY A 67 -77.31 36.62 30.32
N ASP A 68 -77.45 35.68 29.38
CA ASP A 68 -77.22 35.92 27.95
C ASP A 68 -78.39 36.57 27.21
N GLY A 69 -79.54 36.72 27.89
CA GLY A 69 -80.75 37.32 27.35
C GLY A 69 -81.72 36.35 26.69
N PHE A 70 -81.46 35.05 26.76
CA PHE A 70 -82.38 33.97 26.50
C PHE A 70 -82.71 33.25 27.82
N ALA A 71 -83.83 32.53 27.83
CA ALA A 71 -84.21 31.72 28.97
C ALA A 71 -84.65 30.34 28.49
N ALA A 72 -84.46 29.32 29.34
CA ALA A 72 -84.92 27.96 29.07
C ALA A 72 -86.41 27.94 28.72
N VAL A 73 -86.82 27.04 27.81
CA VAL A 73 -88.22 26.92 27.34
C VAL A 73 -89.26 26.72 28.45
N ASN A 74 -88.85 26.24 29.61
CA ASN A 74 -89.66 25.97 30.80
C ASN A 74 -89.29 26.85 32.00
N ALA A 75 -88.52 27.92 31.80
CA ALA A 75 -88.08 28.81 32.86
C ALA A 75 -89.28 29.44 33.59
N PRO A 76 -89.19 29.61 34.93
CA PRO A 76 -90.26 30.22 35.71
C PRO A 76 -90.49 31.67 35.27
N SER A 77 -91.71 31.97 34.83
CA SER A 77 -92.10 33.31 34.39
C SER A 77 -92.50 34.20 35.57
N ARG A 78 -92.16 35.49 35.49
CA ARG A 78 -92.62 36.52 36.42
C ARG A 78 -93.07 37.78 35.67
N VAL A 79 -94.08 38.44 36.20
CA VAL A 79 -94.59 39.71 35.66
C VAL A 79 -93.87 40.88 36.30
N PHE A 80 -93.32 41.77 35.48
CA PHE A 80 -92.67 43.02 35.89
C PHE A 80 -93.45 44.23 35.38
N CYS A 81 -93.52 45.27 36.21
CA CYS A 81 -94.30 46.48 35.95
C CYS A 81 -93.39 47.64 35.51
N GLY A 82 -92.58 47.42 34.48
CA GLY A 82 -91.51 48.34 34.04
C GLY A 82 -90.37 47.61 33.31
N ALA A 83 -89.15 48.14 33.43
CA ALA A 83 -87.96 47.48 32.89
C ALA A 83 -87.73 46.13 33.56
N VAL A 84 -87.41 45.11 32.75
CA VAL A 84 -87.05 43.78 33.24
C VAL A 84 -85.66 43.87 33.89
N PRO A 85 -85.49 43.48 35.17
CA PRO A 85 -84.19 43.51 35.83
C PRO A 85 -83.27 42.41 35.28
N ALA A 86 -81.95 42.60 35.41
CA ALA A 86 -80.97 41.58 35.06
C ALA A 86 -81.23 40.25 35.80
N GLY A 87 -80.98 39.13 35.12
CA GLY A 87 -81.37 37.78 35.55
C GLY A 87 -82.78 37.37 35.08
N TYR A 88 -83.38 38.12 34.15
CA TYR A 88 -84.60 37.73 33.47
C TYR A 88 -84.55 38.10 31.98
N ALA A 89 -84.94 37.18 31.10
CA ALA A 89 -85.02 37.36 29.65
C ALA A 89 -86.47 37.44 29.16
N THR A 90 -86.70 38.17 28.07
CA THR A 90 -88.00 38.17 27.37
C THR A 90 -88.07 37.16 26.23
N THR A 91 -86.94 36.53 25.90
CA THR A 91 -86.80 35.56 24.82
C THR A 91 -86.62 34.18 25.42
N LEU A 92 -87.33 33.20 24.86
CA LEU A 92 -87.20 31.79 25.24
C LEU A 92 -86.43 31.04 24.15
N GLY A 93 -85.86 29.89 24.50
CA GLY A 93 -85.23 28.99 23.53
C GLY A 93 -83.79 28.63 23.85
N ASP A 94 -83.29 29.03 25.02
CA ASP A 94 -82.01 28.61 25.55
C ASP A 94 -82.00 27.08 25.78
N CYS A 95 -80.98 26.42 25.26
CA CYS A 95 -80.77 24.98 25.38
C CYS A 95 -79.94 24.60 26.61
N ASP A 96 -79.15 25.51 27.19
CA ASP A 96 -78.38 25.35 28.42
C ASP A 96 -78.24 26.68 29.20
N ASP A 97 -79.31 27.02 29.93
CA ASP A 97 -79.52 28.25 30.74
C ASP A 97 -78.51 28.48 31.88
N ALA A 98 -77.46 27.66 31.96
CA ALA A 98 -76.34 27.79 32.88
C ALA A 98 -75.06 28.29 32.18
N ARG A 99 -75.07 28.50 30.85
CA ARG A 99 -73.93 28.83 30.01
C ARG A 99 -74.29 29.96 29.05
N ALA A 100 -73.78 31.16 29.33
CA ALA A 100 -74.05 32.34 28.52
C ALA A 100 -73.51 32.29 27.08
N GLU A 101 -72.77 31.23 26.71
CA GLU A 101 -72.35 30.94 25.35
C GLU A 101 -73.37 30.07 24.57
N ALA A 102 -74.43 29.58 25.21
CA ALA A 102 -75.37 28.59 24.68
C ALA A 102 -76.76 29.19 24.41
N TYR A 103 -76.91 29.94 23.32
CA TYR A 103 -78.18 30.57 22.95
C TYR A 103 -78.51 30.43 21.46
N PRO A 104 -79.80 30.55 21.08
CA PRO A 104 -80.21 30.55 19.67
C PRO A 104 -79.39 31.48 18.79
N GLY A 105 -78.56 30.90 17.91
CA GLY A 105 -77.70 31.63 16.98
C GLY A 105 -76.34 32.08 17.54
N ALA A 106 -75.88 31.55 18.68
CA ALA A 106 -74.50 31.71 19.12
C ALA A 106 -73.50 31.08 18.12
N PRO A 107 -72.22 31.51 18.11
CA PRO A 107 -71.17 30.78 17.39
C PRO A 107 -70.86 29.44 18.08
N GLU A 108 -70.80 28.35 17.32
CA GLU A 108 -70.35 27.06 17.83
C GLU A 108 -68.88 27.10 18.29
N LEU A 109 -68.62 26.58 19.49
CA LEU A 109 -67.27 26.36 20.01
C LEU A 109 -66.89 24.87 19.92
N CYS A 110 -65.59 24.59 19.99
CA CYS A 110 -65.07 23.21 19.95
C CYS A 110 -65.05 22.63 21.35
N ASN A 111 -66.23 22.45 21.91
CA ASN A 111 -66.44 21.99 23.28
C ASN A 111 -67.33 20.73 23.35
N GLY A 112 -67.74 20.18 22.20
CA GLY A 112 -68.66 19.05 22.12
C GLY A 112 -70.08 19.36 22.59
N LEU A 113 -70.52 20.62 22.55
CA LEU A 113 -71.82 21.08 23.00
C LEU A 113 -72.54 21.79 21.84
N ASP A 114 -73.87 21.92 21.94
CA ASP A 114 -74.71 22.66 20.98
C ASP A 114 -74.86 24.08 21.54
N ASP A 115 -74.00 24.98 21.10
CA ASP A 115 -73.93 26.35 21.62
C ASP A 115 -74.96 27.26 20.92
N ASN A 116 -75.31 26.96 19.67
CA ASN A 116 -76.23 27.77 18.88
C ASN A 116 -77.70 27.33 19.01
N CYS A 117 -77.96 26.28 19.79
CA CYS A 117 -79.26 25.67 20.06
C CYS A 117 -80.04 25.25 18.79
N ASP A 118 -79.36 24.84 17.73
CA ASP A 118 -79.96 24.36 16.48
C ASP A 118 -80.18 22.84 16.42
N GLY A 119 -79.74 22.14 17.47
CA GLY A 119 -79.81 20.69 17.61
C GLY A 119 -78.62 19.94 17.02
N ARG A 120 -77.54 20.63 16.62
CA ARG A 120 -76.30 20.02 16.09
C ARG A 120 -75.04 20.65 16.71
N MET A 121 -74.34 19.83 17.47
CA MET A 121 -73.02 20.17 18.01
C MET A 121 -72.00 20.42 16.89
N GLU A 122 -71.17 21.45 17.06
CA GLU A 122 -69.97 21.76 16.29
C GLU A 122 -70.21 22.09 14.80
N THR A 123 -71.40 22.55 14.44
CA THR A 123 -71.73 22.89 13.05
C THR A 123 -71.34 24.31 12.67
N GLY A 124 -70.45 24.45 11.67
CA GLY A 124 -69.99 25.77 11.20
C GLY A 124 -68.77 26.33 11.92
N VAL A 125 -68.08 25.49 12.70
CA VAL A 125 -66.77 25.75 13.30
C VAL A 125 -65.69 25.91 12.22
N VAL A 126 -64.62 26.65 12.53
CA VAL A 126 -63.40 26.66 11.70
C VAL A 126 -62.74 25.28 11.77
N ASN A 127 -63.07 24.38 10.85
CA ASN A 127 -62.34 23.14 10.67
C ASN A 127 -60.90 23.47 10.29
N LYS A 128 -59.95 23.07 11.15
CA LYS A 128 -58.54 23.02 10.79
C LYS A 128 -58.29 21.72 10.03
N VAL A 129 -57.28 21.72 9.17
CA VAL A 129 -56.82 20.51 8.50
C VAL A 129 -55.63 19.99 9.28
N TRP A 130 -55.73 18.75 9.75
CA TRP A 130 -54.73 18.08 10.56
C TRP A 130 -54.04 16.97 9.76
N TYR A 131 -52.72 16.93 9.80
CA TYR A 131 -51.89 15.94 9.09
C TYR A 131 -51.27 14.99 10.10
N LEU A 132 -51.29 13.69 9.81
CA LEU A 132 -50.63 12.69 10.64
C LEU A 132 -49.11 12.95 10.59
N ASP A 133 -48.50 13.06 11.76
CA ASP A 133 -47.06 13.23 12.03
C ASP A 133 -46.64 11.99 12.84
N HIS A 134 -46.16 10.97 12.13
CA HIS A 134 -45.91 9.66 12.70
C HIS A 134 -44.56 9.56 13.40
N ASP A 135 -43.54 10.28 12.94
CA ASP A 135 -42.20 10.32 13.51
C ASP A 135 -41.96 11.45 14.53
N ARG A 136 -42.91 12.40 14.64
CA ARG A 136 -42.99 13.47 15.64
C ARG A 136 -41.99 14.61 15.44
N ASP A 137 -41.69 14.97 14.21
CA ASP A 137 -40.84 16.14 13.89
C ASP A 137 -41.61 17.47 13.72
N SER A 138 -42.92 17.44 13.93
CA SER A 138 -43.87 18.55 13.79
C SER A 138 -44.31 18.86 12.35
N PHE A 139 -43.96 18.04 11.37
CA PHE A 139 -44.48 18.07 10.01
C PHE A 139 -45.29 16.81 9.76
N GLY A 140 -46.51 16.98 9.26
CA GLY A 140 -47.35 15.85 8.90
C GLY A 140 -47.18 15.47 7.44
N ARG A 141 -47.38 14.19 7.15
CA ARG A 141 -47.26 13.58 5.81
C ARG A 141 -47.85 14.43 4.68
N ASN A 142 -47.21 14.37 3.52
CA ASN A 142 -47.76 14.88 2.27
C ASN A 142 -48.97 14.04 1.80
N GLY A 143 -50.17 14.42 2.20
CA GLY A 143 -51.40 13.72 1.84
C GLY A 143 -52.67 14.46 2.26
N PRO A 144 -53.86 13.88 2.01
CA PRO A 144 -55.10 14.45 2.50
C PRO A 144 -55.05 14.47 4.03
N GLY A 145 -55.20 15.67 4.60
CA GLY A 145 -55.39 15.86 6.03
C GLY A 145 -56.83 15.56 6.46
N THR A 146 -57.02 15.46 7.78
CA THR A 146 -58.32 15.26 8.41
C THR A 146 -58.87 16.61 8.85
N GLU A 147 -60.07 16.96 8.40
CA GLU A 147 -60.79 18.13 8.92
C GLU A 147 -61.36 17.81 10.30
N ALA A 148 -60.95 18.58 11.30
CA ALA A 148 -61.49 18.53 12.66
C ALA A 148 -61.23 19.88 13.34
N CYS A 149 -62.02 20.23 14.35
CA CYS A 149 -61.71 21.44 15.10
C CYS A 149 -60.45 21.26 15.96
N ASP A 150 -60.39 20.18 16.74
CA ASP A 150 -59.24 19.80 17.56
C ASP A 150 -58.41 18.70 16.88
N PRO A 151 -57.11 18.58 17.21
CA PRO A 151 -56.27 17.53 16.64
C PRO A 151 -56.88 16.16 16.98
N PRO A 152 -57.11 15.27 15.99
CA PRO A 152 -57.68 13.95 16.22
C PRO A 152 -56.86 13.09 17.21
N SER A 153 -55.57 13.40 17.36
CA SER A 153 -54.64 12.79 18.32
C SER A 153 -53.40 13.67 18.51
N GLU A 154 -52.54 13.33 19.47
CA GLU A 154 -51.20 13.95 19.61
C GLU A 154 -50.25 13.73 18.42
N LEU A 155 -50.55 12.77 17.53
CA LEU A 155 -49.80 12.51 16.29
C LEU A 155 -50.30 13.34 15.10
N HIS A 156 -50.99 14.45 15.35
CA HIS A 156 -51.53 15.28 14.28
C HIS A 156 -51.08 16.73 14.44
N VAL A 157 -50.55 17.31 13.36
CA VAL A 157 -50.07 18.70 13.31
C VAL A 157 -50.78 19.49 12.22
N GLU A 158 -50.73 20.82 12.32
CA GLU A 158 -51.34 21.72 11.32
C GLU A 158 -50.47 21.91 10.07
N VAL A 159 -49.17 21.57 10.17
CA VAL A 159 -48.19 21.79 9.10
C VAL A 159 -48.08 20.51 8.26
N THR A 160 -48.24 20.62 6.95
CA THR A 160 -47.96 19.52 6.00
C THR A 160 -46.64 19.79 5.28
N GLY A 161 -46.16 18.81 4.52
CA GLY A 161 -44.97 18.96 3.68
C GLY A 161 -43.93 17.88 3.90
N ASP A 162 -44.14 17.02 4.89
CA ASP A 162 -43.22 15.92 5.18
C ASP A 162 -43.21 14.88 4.04
N CYS A 163 -42.00 14.63 3.55
CA CYS A 163 -41.72 13.71 2.47
C CYS A 163 -41.37 12.29 2.96
N ASP A 164 -41.04 12.08 4.25
CA ASP A 164 -40.80 10.77 4.86
C ASP A 164 -41.27 10.70 6.34
N ASP A 165 -42.57 10.48 6.52
CA ASP A 165 -43.30 10.39 7.82
C ASP A 165 -42.84 9.23 8.74
N GLU A 166 -41.81 8.47 8.36
CA GLU A 166 -41.16 7.48 9.23
C GLU A 166 -39.82 7.99 9.83
N ARG A 167 -39.34 9.17 9.44
CA ARG A 167 -38.00 9.68 9.73
C ARG A 167 -38.00 11.16 10.12
N ALA A 168 -37.93 11.39 11.43
CA ALA A 168 -37.90 12.73 12.02
C ALA A 168 -36.69 13.62 11.63
N ASP A 169 -35.73 13.09 10.88
CA ASP A 169 -34.61 13.83 10.31
C ASP A 169 -34.83 14.29 8.86
N ILE A 170 -35.98 13.95 8.24
CA ILE A 170 -36.38 14.34 6.89
C ILE A 170 -37.66 15.15 6.95
N HIS A 171 -37.56 16.47 6.79
CA HIS A 171 -38.70 17.39 6.82
C HIS A 171 -38.36 18.76 6.23
N PRO A 172 -39.34 19.61 5.86
CA PRO A 172 -39.14 20.93 5.23
C PRO A 172 -38.14 21.93 5.86
N ASN A 173 -37.67 21.68 7.08
CA ASN A 173 -36.73 22.52 7.82
C ASN A 173 -35.42 21.81 8.20
N ALA A 174 -35.25 20.56 7.77
CA ALA A 174 -34.00 19.84 7.98
C ALA A 174 -32.85 20.49 7.20
N VAL A 175 -31.63 20.17 7.58
CA VAL A 175 -30.44 20.56 6.83
C VAL A 175 -29.91 19.32 6.15
N ASP A 176 -29.72 19.37 4.83
CA ASP A 176 -29.26 18.22 4.06
C ASP A 176 -27.93 17.71 4.57
N ALA A 177 -27.93 16.40 4.83
CA ALA A 177 -26.74 15.61 5.00
C ALA A 177 -26.27 15.15 3.61
N CYS A 178 -24.98 14.86 3.48
CA CYS A 178 -24.42 14.31 2.24
C CYS A 178 -24.70 12.80 2.23
N ASN A 179 -25.95 12.41 1.99
CA ASN A 179 -26.44 11.03 2.12
C ASN A 179 -27.21 10.54 0.88
N GLY A 180 -27.40 11.40 -0.13
CA GLY A 180 -28.14 11.12 -1.36
C GLY A 180 -29.66 11.20 -1.21
N LEU A 181 -30.16 11.78 -0.12
CA LEU A 181 -31.57 11.99 0.17
C LEU A 181 -31.90 13.49 0.15
N ASP A 182 -33.18 13.78 -0.03
CA ASP A 182 -33.75 15.13 0.09
C ASP A 182 -34.26 15.26 1.52
N ASP A 183 -33.37 15.65 2.44
CA ASP A 183 -33.71 15.70 3.87
C ASP A 183 -34.62 16.90 4.14
N ASN A 184 -34.52 17.97 3.35
CA ASN A 184 -35.29 19.20 3.53
C ASN A 184 -36.60 19.26 2.71
N CYS A 185 -36.97 18.18 2.01
CA CYS A 185 -38.17 18.06 1.19
C CYS A 185 -38.38 19.17 0.13
N ASP A 186 -37.32 19.77 -0.41
CA ASP A 186 -37.40 20.82 -1.44
C ASP A 186 -37.42 20.30 -2.88
N GLY A 187 -37.28 18.98 -3.03
CA GLY A 187 -37.23 18.26 -4.30
C GLY A 187 -35.82 18.07 -4.87
N ARG A 188 -34.76 18.34 -4.09
CA ARG A 188 -33.36 18.18 -4.49
C ARG A 188 -32.57 17.50 -3.38
N ALA A 189 -32.01 16.34 -3.69
CA ALA A 189 -31.10 15.66 -2.77
C ALA A 189 -29.72 16.33 -2.73
N ASP A 190 -29.13 16.45 -1.53
CA ASP A 190 -27.77 16.92 -1.26
C ASP A 190 -27.41 18.29 -1.93
N GLU A 191 -28.37 19.17 -2.17
CA GLU A 191 -28.21 20.40 -2.97
C GLU A 191 -27.17 21.36 -2.38
N ARG A 192 -26.99 21.32 -1.06
CA ARG A 192 -25.90 22.02 -0.34
C ARG A 192 -24.50 21.55 -0.73
N PHE A 193 -24.36 20.34 -1.26
CA PHE A 193 -23.10 19.71 -1.64
C PHE A 193 -22.93 19.54 -3.16
N THR A 194 -23.95 19.83 -3.97
CA THR A 194 -23.85 19.77 -5.44
C THR A 194 -23.50 21.10 -6.10
N ASP A 195 -23.57 22.22 -5.36
CA ASP A 195 -23.28 23.56 -5.86
C ASP A 195 -22.03 24.19 -5.20
N GLY A 196 -21.26 24.93 -6.00
CA GLY A 196 -20.10 25.71 -5.51
C GLY A 196 -18.75 24.96 -5.52
N PRO A 197 -17.69 25.58 -4.93
CA PRO A 197 -16.37 24.95 -4.84
C PRO A 197 -16.44 23.72 -3.93
N GLY A 198 -15.99 22.56 -4.43
CA GLY A 198 -16.06 21.31 -3.66
C GLY A 198 -17.31 20.47 -3.90
N ALA A 199 -18.08 20.80 -4.95
CA ALA A 199 -19.31 20.09 -5.28
C ALA A 199 -19.06 18.58 -5.55
N LEU A 200 -19.99 17.74 -5.12
CA LEU A 200 -19.96 16.29 -5.34
C LEU A 200 -19.71 15.95 -6.81
N GLY A 201 -18.78 15.02 -7.04
CA GLY A 201 -18.40 14.57 -8.37
C GLY A 201 -17.52 15.55 -9.16
N THR A 202 -17.25 16.76 -8.65
CA THR A 202 -16.29 17.66 -9.29
C THR A 202 -14.85 17.24 -9.03
N ALA A 203 -13.98 17.52 -10.00
CA ALA A 203 -12.57 17.20 -9.90
C ALA A 203 -11.87 18.01 -8.81
N CYS A 204 -10.95 17.37 -8.11
CA CYS A 204 -10.11 17.98 -7.09
C CYS A 204 -8.66 17.52 -7.23
N THR A 205 -7.74 18.31 -6.68
CA THR A 205 -6.31 18.09 -6.85
C THR A 205 -5.79 17.19 -5.74
N GLU A 206 -5.48 15.95 -6.11
CA GLU A 206 -4.71 14.97 -5.33
C GLU A 206 -3.55 14.47 -6.20
N PHE A 207 -2.63 13.67 -5.63
CA PHE A 207 -1.49 13.13 -6.38
C PHE A 207 -1.93 12.45 -7.70
N CYS A 208 -2.96 11.61 -7.66
CA CYS A 208 -3.55 10.98 -8.85
C CYS A 208 -4.86 11.58 -9.32
N ASN A 209 -5.09 12.86 -9.02
CA ASN A 209 -6.39 13.52 -9.11
C ASN A 209 -7.47 12.80 -8.27
N GLY A 210 -8.50 13.55 -7.92
CA GLY A 210 -9.62 13.01 -7.16
C GLY A 210 -10.94 13.60 -7.60
N THR A 211 -11.98 13.10 -6.98
CA THR A 211 -13.33 13.68 -7.06
C THR A 211 -13.83 13.95 -5.65
N TYR A 212 -14.53 15.06 -5.46
CA TYR A 212 -15.19 15.32 -4.18
C TYR A 212 -16.30 14.30 -3.94
N ALA A 213 -16.26 13.67 -2.76
CA ALA A 213 -17.26 12.74 -2.26
C ALA A 213 -17.67 13.14 -0.84
N CYS A 214 -18.78 12.60 -0.34
CA CYS A 214 -19.21 12.83 1.04
C CYS A 214 -18.14 12.37 2.03
N ASN A 215 -17.89 13.17 3.08
CA ASN A 215 -17.06 12.74 4.19
C ASN A 215 -17.81 11.72 5.07
N ASP A 216 -17.07 10.98 5.90
CA ASP A 216 -17.67 9.94 6.78
C ASP A 216 -18.73 10.49 7.74
N ALA A 217 -18.67 11.78 8.07
CA ALA A 217 -19.61 12.46 8.94
C ALA A 217 -20.88 12.95 8.21
N GLN A 218 -20.96 12.81 6.88
CA GLN A 218 -22.05 13.32 6.02
C GLN A 218 -22.38 14.81 6.20
N THR A 219 -21.41 15.60 6.68
CA THR A 219 -21.59 17.05 6.96
C THR A 219 -20.89 17.94 5.93
N GLY A 220 -20.21 17.33 4.96
CA GLY A 220 -19.42 18.04 3.95
C GLY A 220 -18.82 17.09 2.93
N THR A 221 -18.11 17.67 1.96
CA THR A 221 -17.36 16.92 0.96
C THR A 221 -15.88 16.87 1.31
N VAL A 222 -15.21 15.80 0.90
CA VAL A 222 -13.76 15.62 0.98
C VAL A 222 -13.26 15.19 -0.40
N CYS A 223 -12.06 15.64 -0.76
CA CYS A 223 -11.43 15.18 -1.99
C CYS A 223 -10.98 13.74 -1.80
N VAL A 224 -11.55 12.81 -2.58
CA VAL A 224 -11.13 11.41 -2.59
C VAL A 224 -10.28 11.18 -3.83
N GLY A 225 -8.98 11.07 -3.60
CA GLY A 225 -7.99 10.77 -4.64
C GLY A 225 -8.06 9.32 -5.10
N THR A 226 -7.63 9.06 -6.32
CA THR A 226 -7.36 7.68 -6.75
C THR A 226 -6.09 7.18 -6.05
N PRO A 227 -6.09 6.02 -5.37
CA PRO A 227 -4.89 5.53 -4.71
C PRO A 227 -3.76 5.28 -5.72
N PRO A 228 -2.55 5.81 -5.49
CA PRO A 228 -1.39 5.46 -6.30
C PRO A 228 -0.95 4.01 -6.01
N THR A 229 -0.27 3.40 -7.00
CA THR A 229 0.44 2.13 -6.83
C THR A 229 1.90 2.43 -6.49
N PRO A 230 2.48 1.83 -5.42
CA PRO A 230 3.89 1.99 -5.12
C PRO A 230 4.75 1.41 -6.25
N LEU A 231 5.85 2.09 -6.56
CA LEU A 231 6.85 1.64 -7.53
C LEU A 231 8.13 1.22 -6.84
N TYR A 232 8.76 0.21 -7.39
CA TYR A 232 10.03 -0.37 -6.96
C TYR A 232 11.05 -0.21 -8.07
N ALA A 233 12.33 -0.14 -7.70
CA ALA A 233 13.40 -0.18 -8.67
C ALA A 233 13.42 -1.56 -9.34
N ASP A 234 13.71 -1.56 -10.63
CA ASP A 234 13.96 -2.74 -11.47
C ASP A 234 15.32 -2.49 -12.10
N ALA A 235 16.39 -2.76 -11.35
CA ALA A 235 17.75 -2.29 -11.67
C ALA A 235 18.43 -3.10 -12.78
N ASP A 236 17.97 -4.32 -13.06
CA ASP A 236 18.42 -5.13 -14.18
C ASP A 236 17.48 -5.17 -15.39
N ASN A 237 16.29 -4.56 -15.26
CA ASN A 237 15.31 -4.38 -16.32
C ASN A 237 14.74 -5.72 -16.83
N ASP A 238 14.42 -6.62 -15.91
CA ASP A 238 13.71 -7.88 -16.19
C ASP A 238 12.19 -7.79 -15.94
N GLY A 239 11.73 -6.70 -15.31
CA GLY A 239 10.32 -6.41 -15.05
C GLY A 239 9.85 -6.77 -13.63
N GLU A 240 10.71 -7.34 -12.81
CA GLU A 240 10.51 -7.53 -11.38
C GLU A 240 11.37 -6.53 -10.61
N GLY A 241 11.05 -6.34 -9.34
CA GLY A 241 11.70 -5.36 -8.49
C GLY A 241 12.16 -6.01 -7.21
N GLU A 242 13.21 -5.47 -6.61
CA GLU A 242 13.86 -6.03 -5.42
C GLU A 242 12.85 -6.46 -4.35
N LYS A 243 12.98 -7.73 -3.95
CA LYS A 243 12.17 -8.40 -2.94
C LYS A 243 12.35 -7.75 -1.60
N ASP A 244 11.22 -7.46 -0.95
CA ASP A 244 11.17 -6.68 0.30
C ASP A 244 11.78 -5.27 0.18
N GLY A 245 11.98 -4.76 -1.05
CA GLY A 245 12.47 -3.43 -1.35
C GLY A 245 11.53 -2.31 -0.87
N ALA A 246 12.11 -1.17 -0.50
CA ALA A 246 11.32 0.01 -0.18
C ALA A 246 10.80 0.67 -1.47
N PRO A 247 9.56 1.20 -1.49
CA PRO A 247 9.07 1.95 -2.64
C PRO A 247 9.98 3.15 -2.95
N VAL A 248 10.31 3.32 -4.23
CA VAL A 248 11.13 4.44 -4.74
C VAL A 248 10.27 5.51 -5.43
N GLY A 249 8.98 5.23 -5.64
CA GLY A 249 8.03 6.15 -6.27
C GLY A 249 6.58 5.68 -6.16
N GLU A 250 5.70 6.40 -6.83
CA GLU A 250 4.26 6.16 -6.87
C GLU A 250 3.73 6.39 -8.30
N LEU A 251 2.80 5.55 -8.74
CA LEU A 251 2.22 5.57 -10.09
C LEU A 251 0.70 5.73 -10.03
N CYS A 252 0.18 6.62 -10.88
CA CYS A 252 -1.26 6.78 -11.02
C CYS A 252 -1.86 5.77 -12.00
N PRO A 253 -3.11 5.32 -11.79
CA PRO A 253 -3.74 4.37 -12.71
C PRO A 253 -3.79 4.90 -14.16
N GLY A 254 -3.44 4.03 -15.11
CA GLY A 254 -3.46 4.35 -16.54
C GLY A 254 -2.22 5.07 -17.08
N THR A 255 -1.26 5.44 -16.24
CA THR A 255 0.06 5.90 -16.71
C THR A 255 1.00 4.72 -16.97
N PRO A 256 1.86 4.77 -18.00
CA PRO A 256 2.85 3.71 -18.25
C PRO A 256 3.91 3.69 -17.15
N LEU A 257 4.46 2.50 -16.88
CA LEU A 257 5.58 2.34 -15.95
C LEU A 257 6.79 3.17 -16.42
N PRO A 258 7.44 3.94 -15.52
CA PRO A 258 8.72 4.55 -15.80
C PRO A 258 9.77 3.49 -16.15
N PRO A 259 10.78 3.81 -16.98
CA PRO A 259 11.90 2.91 -17.22
C PRO A 259 12.62 2.54 -15.93
N MET A 260 13.11 1.29 -15.82
CA MET A 260 13.81 0.78 -14.64
C MET A 260 12.97 0.79 -13.35
N MET A 261 11.64 0.67 -13.48
CA MET A 261 10.72 0.59 -12.35
C MET A 261 9.58 -0.39 -12.64
N THR A 262 9.12 -1.06 -11.58
CA THR A 262 7.99 -2.00 -11.62
C THR A 262 7.03 -1.78 -10.45
N ASP A 263 5.88 -2.45 -10.47
CA ASP A 263 4.82 -2.36 -9.44
C ASP A 263 4.79 -3.56 -8.48
N ASN A 264 5.87 -4.36 -8.46
CA ASN A 264 6.00 -5.56 -7.63
C ASN A 264 7.39 -5.67 -6.97
N THR A 265 7.51 -6.58 -5.99
CA THR A 265 8.74 -6.83 -5.21
C THR A 265 9.10 -8.31 -5.21
N ARG A 266 9.23 -8.91 -6.40
CA ARG A 266 9.39 -10.36 -6.56
C ARG A 266 10.83 -10.79 -6.81
N ASP A 267 11.68 -9.87 -7.23
CA ASP A 267 13.05 -10.15 -7.63
C ASP A 267 13.95 -10.39 -6.42
N CYS A 268 14.54 -11.58 -6.31
CA CYS A 268 15.41 -11.87 -5.19
C CYS A 268 16.86 -11.40 -5.39
N ASP A 269 17.29 -10.93 -6.55
CA ASP A 269 18.60 -10.34 -6.83
C ASP A 269 18.49 -9.30 -7.98
N ASP A 270 18.00 -8.09 -7.68
CA ASP A 270 17.65 -7.01 -8.65
C ASP A 270 18.85 -6.45 -9.45
N ALA A 271 20.04 -7.05 -9.26
CA ALA A 271 21.24 -6.81 -10.02
C ALA A 271 21.54 -7.95 -11.02
N ASP A 272 20.64 -8.91 -11.23
CA ASP A 272 20.81 -10.04 -12.11
C ASP A 272 19.52 -10.47 -12.83
N PRO A 273 19.41 -10.19 -14.14
CA PRO A 273 18.16 -10.44 -14.89
C PRO A 273 17.88 -11.94 -15.11
N GLY A 274 18.79 -12.82 -14.65
CA GLY A 274 18.62 -14.26 -14.61
C GLY A 274 18.08 -14.79 -13.27
N THR A 275 17.78 -13.91 -12.30
CA THR A 275 17.40 -14.28 -10.93
C THR A 275 16.08 -13.58 -10.52
N ASN A 276 14.94 -14.10 -10.98
CA ASN A 276 13.60 -13.56 -10.72
C ASN A 276 12.54 -14.66 -10.76
N THR A 277 11.29 -14.37 -10.39
CA THR A 277 10.25 -15.42 -10.27
C THR A 277 9.79 -16.07 -11.58
N GLN A 278 10.29 -15.59 -12.72
CA GLN A 278 10.03 -16.15 -14.05
C GLN A 278 11.25 -16.84 -14.66
N ALA A 279 12.41 -16.76 -14.01
CA ALA A 279 13.62 -17.40 -14.46
C ALA A 279 13.53 -18.93 -14.30
N THR A 280 14.50 -19.62 -14.86
CA THR A 280 14.64 -21.07 -14.72
C THR A 280 15.94 -21.35 -14.02
N GLU A 281 15.89 -22.23 -13.02
CA GLU A 281 17.08 -22.73 -12.33
C GLU A 281 18.18 -23.14 -13.31
N VAL A 282 19.41 -22.78 -12.98
CA VAL A 282 20.62 -23.24 -13.66
C VAL A 282 21.66 -23.59 -12.60
N CYS A 283 22.48 -24.62 -12.85
CA CYS A 283 23.53 -25.03 -11.91
C CYS A 283 24.60 -23.95 -11.69
N ASP A 284 24.34 -22.94 -10.88
CA ASP A 284 25.29 -21.87 -10.57
C ASP A 284 25.36 -21.53 -9.07
N GLY A 285 24.55 -22.21 -8.25
CA GLY A 285 24.55 -22.06 -6.80
C GLY A 285 23.78 -20.84 -6.32
N LEU A 286 22.87 -20.34 -7.15
CA LEU A 286 21.91 -19.29 -6.85
C LEU A 286 20.48 -19.86 -6.88
N ASP A 287 19.56 -19.11 -6.29
CA ASP A 287 18.11 -19.36 -6.34
C ASP A 287 17.59 -18.49 -7.48
N ASN A 288 17.64 -18.99 -8.72
CA ASN A 288 17.34 -18.21 -9.91
C ASN A 288 15.85 -17.92 -10.03
N ASP A 289 14.97 -18.85 -9.63
CA ASP A 289 13.51 -18.69 -9.72
C ASP A 289 12.86 -18.10 -8.45
N CYS A 290 13.67 -17.74 -7.46
CA CYS A 290 13.29 -17.08 -6.22
C CYS A 290 12.28 -17.85 -5.36
N ASP A 291 12.24 -19.19 -5.47
CA ASP A 291 11.38 -20.05 -4.66
C ASP A 291 11.92 -20.32 -3.25
N GLY A 292 13.17 -19.93 -2.97
CA GLY A 292 13.87 -20.11 -1.71
C GLY A 292 14.70 -21.40 -1.62
N GLN A 293 14.81 -22.16 -2.69
CA GLN A 293 15.71 -23.29 -2.88
C GLN A 293 16.80 -22.90 -3.90
N VAL A 294 17.91 -23.62 -3.86
CA VAL A 294 19.06 -23.33 -4.72
C VAL A 294 19.30 -24.54 -5.60
N ASP A 295 19.36 -24.35 -6.91
CA ASP A 295 19.58 -25.37 -7.92
C ASP A 295 18.61 -26.58 -7.78
N GLU A 296 17.36 -26.37 -7.33
CA GLU A 296 16.43 -27.48 -7.09
C GLU A 296 15.97 -28.14 -8.38
N GLN A 297 15.56 -29.41 -8.26
CA GLN A 297 15.25 -30.28 -9.42
C GLN A 297 16.45 -30.55 -10.35
N MET A 298 17.63 -30.03 -10.03
CA MET A 298 18.89 -30.33 -10.70
C MET A 298 19.85 -31.09 -9.76
N SER A 299 20.79 -31.86 -10.34
CA SER A 299 21.83 -32.57 -9.58
C SER A 299 23.16 -31.84 -9.75
N CYS A 300 23.21 -30.59 -9.32
CA CYS A 300 24.36 -29.70 -9.52
C CYS A 300 25.44 -29.96 -8.48
N GLY A 301 25.12 -29.92 -7.18
CA GLY A 301 26.07 -29.94 -6.06
C GLY A 301 26.04 -28.59 -5.33
N SER A 302 27.02 -28.28 -4.47
CA SER A 302 27.08 -26.97 -3.77
C SER A 302 28.49 -26.43 -3.72
N LEU A 303 28.66 -25.13 -3.42
CA LEU A 303 29.99 -24.56 -3.21
C LEU A 303 30.46 -24.97 -1.82
N ARG A 304 31.29 -26.01 -1.74
CA ARG A 304 31.77 -26.53 -0.46
C ARG A 304 33.23 -26.97 -0.52
N LYS A 305 33.79 -27.21 0.67
CA LYS A 305 35.18 -27.64 0.81
C LYS A 305 35.34 -29.05 0.21
N VAL A 306 36.40 -29.23 -0.55
CA VAL A 306 36.78 -30.52 -1.13
C VAL A 306 37.48 -31.34 -0.06
N GLU A 307 36.89 -32.49 0.27
CA GLU A 307 37.41 -33.41 1.29
C GLU A 307 38.39 -34.40 0.64
N ASP A 308 39.66 -34.00 0.58
CA ASP A 308 40.76 -34.84 0.10
C ASP A 308 41.98 -34.77 1.04
N PRO A 309 42.52 -35.90 1.53
CA PRO A 309 43.68 -35.92 2.43
C PRO A 309 44.92 -35.21 1.89
N VAL A 310 45.10 -35.15 0.57
CA VAL A 310 46.22 -34.45 -0.07
C VAL A 310 46.16 -32.94 0.18
N LEU A 311 44.95 -32.40 0.35
CA LEU A 311 44.73 -30.96 0.52
C LEU A 311 44.90 -30.50 1.97
N ALA A 312 44.87 -31.43 2.93
CA ALA A 312 44.83 -31.14 4.36
C ALA A 312 46.03 -30.31 4.85
N GLY A 313 45.73 -29.32 5.71
CA GLY A 313 46.72 -28.41 6.33
C GLY A 313 47.57 -27.62 5.33
N GLY A 314 47.14 -27.50 4.07
CA GLY A 314 47.85 -26.75 3.04
C GLY A 314 47.53 -25.26 3.06
N ASN A 315 48.54 -24.40 3.10
CA ASN A 315 48.33 -22.98 2.84
C ASN A 315 48.39 -22.76 1.32
N TRP A 316 47.27 -23.00 0.65
CA TRP A 316 47.15 -22.94 -0.80
C TRP A 316 47.07 -21.48 -1.25
N ARG A 317 47.94 -21.09 -2.18
CA ARG A 317 48.07 -19.69 -2.64
C ARG A 317 47.39 -19.46 -3.97
N THR A 318 47.37 -20.47 -4.83
CA THR A 318 46.92 -20.34 -6.20
C THR A 318 46.26 -21.63 -6.68
N VAL A 319 45.29 -21.46 -7.58
CA VAL A 319 44.64 -22.54 -8.32
C VAL A 319 44.71 -22.19 -9.79
N ALA A 320 45.04 -23.18 -10.62
CA ALA A 320 45.11 -23.04 -12.06
C ALA A 320 44.30 -24.16 -12.70
N VAL A 321 43.34 -23.76 -13.53
CA VAL A 321 42.37 -24.67 -14.15
C VAL A 321 42.56 -24.61 -15.66
N HIS A 322 42.68 -25.77 -16.29
CA HIS A 322 42.70 -25.83 -17.75
C HIS A 322 41.34 -25.38 -18.32
N PRO A 323 41.29 -24.72 -19.49
CA PRO A 323 40.02 -24.25 -20.07
C PRO A 323 38.95 -25.33 -20.33
N SER A 324 39.33 -26.61 -20.38
CA SER A 324 38.37 -27.73 -20.46
C SER A 324 37.84 -28.20 -19.10
N GLY A 325 38.17 -27.52 -18.01
CA GLY A 325 37.83 -27.87 -16.62
C GLY A 325 38.90 -28.66 -15.88
N TYR A 326 39.72 -29.43 -16.61
CA TYR A 326 40.78 -30.27 -16.04
C TYR A 326 42.00 -30.36 -16.98
N PRO A 327 43.22 -30.52 -16.46
CA PRO A 327 43.56 -30.70 -15.04
C PRO A 327 43.37 -29.44 -14.19
N VAL A 328 43.17 -29.64 -12.89
CA VAL A 328 43.13 -28.59 -11.87
C VAL A 328 44.35 -28.73 -10.98
N TRP A 329 45.17 -27.69 -10.93
CA TRP A 329 46.36 -27.63 -10.11
C TRP A 329 46.16 -26.68 -8.94
N VAL A 330 46.62 -27.08 -7.76
CA VAL A 330 46.73 -26.21 -6.58
C VAL A 330 48.17 -26.17 -6.10
N ALA A 331 48.66 -24.98 -5.79
CA ALA A 331 50.02 -24.77 -5.29
C ALA A 331 50.03 -23.81 -4.10
N GLY A 332 50.98 -23.99 -3.19
CA GLY A 332 51.02 -23.22 -1.95
C GLY A 332 52.36 -23.24 -1.22
N LEU A 333 52.30 -22.81 0.04
CA LEU A 333 53.48 -22.68 0.89
C LEU A 333 54.14 -24.03 1.21
N GLY A 334 55.45 -24.02 1.47
CA GLY A 334 56.21 -25.20 1.89
C GLY A 334 56.34 -26.27 0.81
N GLY A 335 56.41 -25.87 -0.46
CA GLY A 335 56.55 -26.77 -1.62
C GLY A 335 55.28 -27.55 -1.94
N LYS A 336 54.13 -27.17 -1.36
CA LYS A 336 52.86 -27.88 -1.58
C LYS A 336 52.39 -27.72 -3.02
N LEU A 337 52.13 -28.86 -3.65
CA LEU A 337 51.68 -28.98 -5.03
C LEU A 337 50.80 -30.21 -5.17
N ALA A 338 49.64 -30.08 -5.79
CA ALA A 338 48.74 -31.20 -6.09
C ALA A 338 47.93 -30.97 -7.37
N VAL A 339 47.50 -32.06 -8.00
CA VAL A 339 46.71 -32.04 -9.24
C VAL A 339 45.51 -32.98 -9.15
N LYS A 340 44.39 -32.55 -9.70
CA LYS A 340 43.23 -33.39 -10.02
C LYS A 340 43.10 -33.46 -11.55
N MET A 341 43.14 -34.66 -12.10
CA MET A 341 43.24 -34.87 -13.57
C MET A 341 41.89 -34.92 -14.27
N ASP A 342 40.84 -35.29 -13.55
CA ASP A 342 39.45 -35.31 -14.00
C ASP A 342 38.49 -35.23 -12.81
N ALA A 343 37.20 -35.05 -13.10
CA ALA A 343 36.15 -34.89 -12.08
C ALA A 343 36.07 -36.04 -11.07
N THR A 344 36.37 -37.27 -11.48
CA THR A 344 36.25 -38.48 -10.66
C THR A 344 37.55 -38.86 -9.93
N SER A 345 38.69 -38.34 -10.38
CA SER A 345 40.00 -38.62 -9.80
C SER A 345 40.18 -37.95 -8.43
N ALA A 346 40.89 -38.61 -7.51
CA ALA A 346 41.39 -37.94 -6.29
C ALA A 346 42.54 -36.98 -6.63
N PHE A 347 42.86 -36.06 -5.73
CA PHE A 347 44.07 -35.27 -5.88
C PHE A 347 45.32 -36.15 -5.76
N VAL A 348 46.30 -35.89 -6.61
CA VAL A 348 47.63 -36.49 -6.56
C VAL A 348 48.60 -35.44 -6.05
N SER A 349 49.32 -35.76 -4.97
CA SER A 349 50.33 -34.88 -4.41
C SER A 349 51.63 -34.98 -5.20
N HIS A 350 52.20 -33.82 -5.53
CA HIS A 350 53.56 -33.66 -6.02
C HIS A 350 54.41 -32.88 -5.00
N SER A 351 53.96 -32.83 -3.74
CA SER A 351 54.63 -32.14 -2.65
C SER A 351 55.83 -32.95 -2.15
N GLY A 352 57.03 -32.38 -2.14
CA GLY A 352 58.21 -32.98 -1.51
C GLY A 352 58.72 -34.30 -2.13
N ASP A 353 58.15 -34.78 -3.25
CA ASP A 353 58.63 -35.98 -3.93
C ASP A 353 59.91 -35.70 -4.73
N THR A 354 60.96 -36.49 -4.50
CA THR A 354 62.25 -36.40 -5.20
C THR A 354 62.18 -36.61 -6.72
N THR A 355 61.08 -37.13 -7.28
CA THR A 355 60.97 -37.39 -8.73
C THR A 355 60.10 -36.40 -9.49
N THR A 356 59.04 -35.87 -8.86
CA THR A 356 58.11 -34.93 -9.50
C THR A 356 58.10 -33.53 -8.88
N HIS A 357 58.90 -33.21 -7.86
CA HIS A 357 58.91 -31.87 -7.30
C HIS A 357 59.38 -30.84 -8.34
N CYS A 358 58.78 -29.66 -8.33
CA CYS A 358 59.41 -28.47 -8.91
C CYS A 358 60.44 -27.91 -7.93
N GLY A 359 61.45 -27.18 -8.42
CA GLY A 359 62.47 -26.53 -7.60
C GLY A 359 63.65 -27.44 -7.19
N PRO A 360 64.51 -26.98 -6.28
CA PRO A 360 65.72 -27.69 -5.85
C PRO A 360 65.39 -28.91 -4.98
N ALA A 361 66.34 -29.84 -4.84
CA ALA A 361 66.14 -31.06 -4.05
C ALA A 361 65.79 -30.76 -2.58
N GLY A 362 64.76 -31.43 -2.05
CA GLY A 362 64.25 -31.19 -0.69
C GLY A 362 63.32 -29.97 -0.57
N ASN A 363 62.69 -29.58 -1.68
CA ASN A 363 62.00 -28.31 -1.85
C ASN A 363 60.98 -27.97 -0.74
N THR A 364 61.18 -26.82 -0.07
CA THR A 364 60.24 -26.15 0.84
C THR A 364 59.81 -24.76 0.36
N LEU A 365 60.08 -24.43 -0.91
CA LEU A 365 59.79 -23.13 -1.53
C LEU A 365 58.31 -22.80 -1.45
N ASN A 366 58.02 -21.54 -1.20
CA ASN A 366 56.65 -21.06 -1.21
C ASN A 366 56.20 -20.79 -2.65
N TRP A 367 55.23 -21.56 -3.14
CA TRP A 367 54.59 -21.30 -4.43
C TRP A 367 53.47 -20.27 -4.26
N HIS A 368 53.45 -19.27 -5.14
CA HIS A 368 52.58 -18.10 -5.01
C HIS A 368 51.62 -17.91 -6.20
N ALA A 369 52.03 -18.31 -7.40
CA ALA A 369 51.19 -18.22 -8.59
C ALA A 369 51.40 -19.41 -9.53
N ALA A 370 50.36 -19.74 -10.28
CA ALA A 370 50.31 -20.86 -11.18
C ALA A 370 49.51 -20.51 -12.44
N TRP A 371 49.87 -21.13 -13.56
CA TRP A 371 49.16 -21.04 -14.83
C TRP A 371 49.23 -22.38 -15.54
N VAL A 372 48.11 -22.85 -16.11
CA VAL A 372 48.09 -24.06 -16.92
C VAL A 372 48.13 -23.66 -18.40
N ASN A 373 49.07 -24.24 -19.14
CA ASN A 373 49.16 -24.04 -20.57
C ASN A 373 48.04 -24.78 -21.31
N PRO A 374 47.13 -24.07 -22.02
CA PRO A 374 46.02 -24.70 -22.73
C PRO A 374 46.42 -25.59 -23.91
N GLU A 375 47.67 -25.52 -24.37
CA GLU A 375 48.12 -26.27 -25.56
C GLU A 375 48.70 -27.64 -25.22
N ASN A 376 49.34 -27.76 -24.06
CA ASN A 376 50.04 -28.99 -23.65
C ASN A 376 49.64 -29.50 -22.26
N ASN A 377 48.73 -28.81 -21.56
CA ASN A 377 48.24 -29.11 -20.21
C ASN A 377 49.29 -29.00 -19.09
N TYR A 378 50.47 -28.45 -19.38
CA TYR A 378 51.53 -28.35 -18.39
C TYR A 378 51.25 -27.20 -17.44
N LEU A 379 51.52 -27.44 -16.16
CA LEU A 379 51.51 -26.40 -15.14
C LEU A 379 52.81 -25.62 -15.22
N VAL A 380 52.71 -24.29 -15.22
CA VAL A 380 53.78 -23.38 -14.85
C VAL A 380 53.50 -22.88 -13.44
N VAL A 381 54.44 -23.08 -12.52
CA VAL A 381 54.35 -22.60 -11.12
C VAL A 381 55.53 -21.70 -10.81
N VAL A 382 55.27 -20.60 -10.11
CA VAL A 382 56.29 -19.61 -9.73
C VAL A 382 56.19 -19.27 -8.25
N GLY A 383 57.32 -18.93 -7.64
CA GLY A 383 57.38 -18.77 -6.19
C GLY A 383 58.57 -17.99 -5.68
N GLU A 384 58.93 -18.34 -4.44
CA GLU A 384 60.03 -17.77 -3.66
C GLU A 384 61.36 -17.76 -4.43
N ASP A 385 62.19 -16.74 -4.16
CA ASP A 385 63.55 -16.60 -4.69
C ASP A 385 63.68 -16.72 -6.22
N GLY A 386 62.63 -16.35 -6.95
CA GLY A 386 62.64 -16.35 -8.42
C GLY A 386 62.54 -17.75 -9.04
N TRP A 387 62.11 -18.76 -8.29
CA TRP A 387 61.93 -20.10 -8.83
C TRP A 387 60.71 -20.19 -9.73
N MET A 388 60.89 -20.88 -10.87
CA MET A 388 59.84 -21.25 -11.81
C MET A 388 59.95 -22.75 -12.14
N GLY A 389 58.83 -23.43 -12.21
CA GLY A 389 58.74 -24.84 -12.58
C GLY A 389 57.71 -25.07 -13.69
N GLU A 390 58.05 -25.91 -14.66
CA GLU A 390 57.12 -26.44 -15.66
C GLU A 390 56.90 -27.93 -15.41
N HIS A 391 55.67 -28.31 -15.06
CA HIS A 391 55.29 -29.64 -14.60
C HIS A 391 54.31 -30.30 -15.58
N ASN A 392 54.64 -31.51 -16.03
CA ASN A 392 53.85 -32.26 -17.02
C ASN A 392 52.98 -33.39 -16.42
N GLY A 393 52.96 -33.51 -15.09
CA GLY A 393 52.24 -34.55 -14.34
C GLY A 393 53.12 -35.71 -13.89
N GLY A 394 54.28 -35.93 -14.52
CA GLY A 394 55.23 -36.99 -14.16
C GLY A 394 56.66 -36.51 -13.88
N SER A 395 56.96 -35.24 -14.14
CA SER A 395 58.26 -34.61 -13.91
C SER A 395 58.10 -33.08 -13.89
N CYS A 396 59.04 -32.39 -13.25
CA CYS A 396 59.13 -30.94 -13.32
C CYS A 396 60.49 -30.49 -13.83
N PHE A 397 60.49 -29.61 -14.83
CA PHE A 397 61.66 -28.82 -15.19
C PHE A 397 61.65 -27.54 -14.37
N SER A 398 62.80 -27.08 -13.86
CA SER A 398 62.84 -25.88 -13.03
C SER A 398 64.02 -24.99 -13.33
N ILE A 399 63.78 -23.69 -13.27
CA ILE A 399 64.77 -22.62 -13.45
C ILE A 399 64.63 -21.61 -12.31
N GLN A 400 65.72 -20.88 -12.03
CA GLN A 400 65.71 -19.79 -11.07
C GLN A 400 66.13 -18.50 -11.77
N ALA A 401 65.28 -17.49 -11.71
CA ALA A 401 65.60 -16.13 -12.15
C ALA A 401 66.35 -15.38 -11.03
N ASP A 402 67.29 -14.52 -11.41
CA ASP A 402 68.01 -13.66 -10.47
C ASP A 402 67.14 -12.44 -10.10
N LEU A 403 66.44 -12.53 -8.96
CA LEU A 403 65.63 -11.43 -8.45
C LEU A 403 66.46 -10.48 -7.58
N PRO A 404 66.21 -9.16 -7.62
CA PRO A 404 66.91 -8.18 -6.80
C PRO A 404 66.53 -8.35 -5.31
N GLY A 405 67.30 -9.16 -4.59
CA GLY A 405 67.17 -9.37 -3.15
C GLY A 405 66.68 -10.77 -2.78
N LYS A 406 67.17 -11.30 -1.66
CA LYS A 406 66.94 -12.68 -1.19
C LYS A 406 65.54 -12.95 -0.58
N ASN A 407 64.60 -12.03 -0.74
CA ASN A 407 63.24 -12.13 -0.17
C ASN A 407 62.15 -11.73 -1.19
N ASP A 408 62.52 -11.55 -2.46
CA ASP A 408 61.56 -11.28 -3.53
C ASP A 408 61.03 -12.60 -4.09
N TYR A 409 59.78 -12.59 -4.55
CA TYR A 409 59.12 -13.77 -5.10
C TYR A 409 58.15 -13.38 -6.20
N PHE A 410 57.83 -14.33 -7.08
CA PHE A 410 56.85 -14.09 -8.11
C PHE A 410 55.43 -14.10 -7.55
N SER A 411 54.65 -13.05 -7.85
CA SER A 411 53.27 -12.87 -7.38
C SER A 411 52.22 -13.23 -8.43
N SER A 412 52.58 -13.29 -9.72
CA SER A 412 51.70 -13.73 -10.80
C SER A 412 52.53 -14.26 -11.98
N VAL A 413 51.95 -15.19 -12.75
CA VAL A 413 52.53 -15.78 -13.96
C VAL A 413 51.44 -16.02 -15.00
N VAL A 414 51.75 -15.82 -16.28
CA VAL A 414 50.86 -16.13 -17.40
C VAL A 414 51.65 -16.43 -18.67
N GLY A 415 51.13 -17.32 -19.52
CA GLY A 415 51.66 -17.55 -20.87
C GLY A 415 50.83 -16.82 -21.92
N VAL A 416 51.51 -16.23 -22.92
CA VAL A 416 50.87 -15.47 -24.02
C VAL A 416 51.40 -15.90 -25.39
N GLY A 417 50.49 -16.08 -26.35
CA GLY A 417 50.81 -16.44 -27.73
C GLY A 417 51.02 -17.93 -27.99
N ARG A 418 51.41 -18.26 -29.22
CA ARG A 418 51.62 -19.63 -29.71
C ARG A 418 52.91 -19.71 -30.55
N PRO A 419 53.99 -20.36 -30.07
CA PRO A 419 54.11 -21.00 -28.75
C PRO A 419 54.02 -19.97 -27.61
N ALA A 420 53.55 -20.44 -26.44
CA ALA A 420 53.38 -19.59 -25.26
C ALA A 420 54.71 -19.00 -24.80
N GLN A 421 54.75 -17.67 -24.66
CA GLN A 421 55.82 -16.93 -24.00
C GLN A 421 55.40 -16.64 -22.56
N LEU A 422 56.25 -16.98 -21.60
CA LEU A 422 55.93 -16.89 -20.19
C LEU A 422 56.34 -15.53 -19.61
N PHE A 423 55.42 -14.91 -18.89
CA PHE A 423 55.61 -13.67 -18.16
C PHE A 423 55.36 -13.88 -16.67
N ALA A 424 56.20 -13.31 -15.82
CA ALA A 424 56.03 -13.33 -14.38
C ALA A 424 56.33 -11.96 -13.76
N VAL A 425 55.63 -11.62 -12.68
CA VAL A 425 55.86 -10.37 -11.92
C VAL A 425 56.33 -10.66 -10.51
N SER A 426 57.36 -9.95 -10.05
CA SER A 426 57.85 -10.09 -8.67
C SER A 426 57.11 -9.19 -7.68
N THR A 427 57.30 -9.37 -6.37
CA THR A 427 56.64 -8.54 -5.35
C THR A 427 57.17 -7.12 -5.28
N LEU A 428 58.41 -6.92 -5.75
CA LEU A 428 58.98 -5.60 -6.02
C LEU A 428 58.38 -4.96 -7.28
N GLY A 429 57.57 -5.70 -8.02
CA GLY A 429 56.72 -5.20 -9.09
C GLY A 429 57.36 -5.20 -10.46
N HIS A 430 58.45 -5.93 -10.64
CA HIS A 430 59.15 -6.02 -11.92
C HIS A 430 58.55 -7.13 -12.79
N LEU A 431 58.39 -6.85 -14.08
CA LEU A 431 57.91 -7.80 -15.09
C LEU A 431 59.08 -8.49 -15.79
N TYR A 432 59.06 -9.82 -15.79
CA TYR A 432 60.08 -10.70 -16.34
C TYR A 432 59.50 -11.56 -17.46
N GLU A 433 60.27 -11.72 -18.54
CA GLU A 433 60.02 -12.72 -19.58
C GLU A 433 60.91 -13.95 -19.35
N ALA A 434 60.34 -15.15 -19.28
CA ALA A 434 61.07 -16.38 -18.95
C ALA A 434 61.68 -17.08 -20.18
N THR A 435 62.42 -16.35 -21.03
CA THR A 435 63.09 -16.86 -22.24
C THR A 435 64.63 -16.96 -22.14
N GLY A 436 65.21 -16.76 -20.95
CA GLY A 436 66.66 -16.73 -20.73
C GLY A 436 67.09 -15.42 -20.08
N ALA A 437 68.38 -15.06 -20.17
CA ALA A 437 68.99 -13.91 -19.47
C ALA A 437 68.03 -12.70 -19.44
N THR A 438 67.52 -12.44 -18.23
CA THR A 438 66.28 -11.75 -17.91
C THR A 438 66.08 -10.44 -18.67
N HIS A 439 65.14 -10.42 -19.62
CA HIS A 439 64.59 -9.16 -20.14
C HIS A 439 63.61 -8.62 -19.11
N ARG A 440 64.06 -7.60 -18.37
CA ARG A 440 63.20 -6.78 -17.52
C ARG A 440 62.48 -5.79 -18.43
N HIS A 441 61.15 -5.79 -18.38
CA HIS A 441 60.40 -4.68 -18.93
C HIS A 441 60.40 -3.55 -17.90
N ASP A 442 61.13 -2.47 -18.19
CA ASP A 442 61.17 -1.29 -17.32
C ASP A 442 59.82 -0.55 -17.42
N SER A 443 58.96 -0.76 -16.42
CA SER A 443 57.84 0.12 -16.11
C SER A 443 58.23 1.10 -15.02
N SER A 444 57.67 2.31 -15.04
CA SER A 444 57.87 3.31 -13.97
C SER A 444 57.12 2.98 -12.67
N GLY A 445 56.54 1.79 -12.55
CA GLY A 445 55.66 1.36 -11.44
C GLY A 445 55.79 -0.13 -11.13
N ARG A 446 55.07 -0.58 -10.11
CA ARG A 446 55.04 -1.96 -9.59
C ARG A 446 53.83 -2.73 -10.10
N TYR A 447 54.01 -3.90 -10.70
CA TYR A 447 52.91 -4.81 -11.07
C TYR A 447 52.80 -6.00 -10.11
N TRP A 448 51.56 -6.44 -9.83
CA TRP A 448 51.30 -7.61 -8.99
C TRP A 448 50.43 -8.66 -9.67
N GLY A 449 49.53 -8.24 -10.56
CA GLY A 449 48.62 -9.14 -11.28
C GLY A 449 48.92 -9.16 -12.78
N LEU A 450 48.90 -10.36 -13.37
CA LEU A 450 48.98 -10.57 -14.82
C LEU A 450 47.79 -11.39 -15.31
N HIS A 451 47.32 -11.08 -16.51
CA HIS A 451 46.44 -11.96 -17.28
C HIS A 451 46.62 -11.70 -18.77
N ALA A 452 46.35 -12.72 -19.58
CA ALA A 452 46.45 -12.62 -21.03
C ALA A 452 45.09 -12.83 -21.68
N ASN A 453 44.90 -12.24 -22.85
CA ASN A 453 43.73 -12.52 -23.68
C ASN A 453 44.17 -12.73 -25.12
N GLY A 454 43.83 -13.88 -25.68
CA GLY A 454 44.28 -14.26 -27.01
C GLY A 454 45.80 -14.42 -27.11
N GLN A 455 46.35 -14.19 -28.31
CA GLN A 455 47.76 -14.47 -28.61
C GLN A 455 48.68 -13.27 -28.40
N ASP A 456 48.11 -12.07 -28.32
CA ASP A 456 48.87 -10.83 -28.48
C ASP A 456 48.60 -9.78 -27.40
N ALA A 457 47.77 -10.05 -26.39
CA ALA A 457 47.46 -9.09 -25.33
C ALA A 457 47.86 -9.63 -23.94
N LEU A 458 48.75 -8.90 -23.27
CA LEU A 458 49.14 -9.11 -21.88
C LEU A 458 48.73 -7.89 -21.05
N TYR A 459 47.91 -8.11 -20.03
CA TYR A 459 47.52 -7.10 -19.06
C TYR A 459 48.35 -7.24 -17.80
N ALA A 460 48.91 -6.13 -17.33
CA ALA A 460 49.64 -6.03 -16.07
C ALA A 460 49.02 -4.92 -15.21
N VAL A 461 48.69 -5.25 -13.97
CA VAL A 461 48.05 -4.32 -13.03
C VAL A 461 48.87 -4.16 -11.76
N GLY A 462 48.84 -2.95 -11.20
CA GLY A 462 49.51 -2.66 -9.94
C GLY A 462 49.43 -1.20 -9.52
N SER A 463 50.57 -0.56 -9.27
CA SER A 463 50.68 0.86 -8.93
C SER A 463 51.79 1.59 -9.70
N THR A 464 51.64 2.90 -9.95
CA THR A 464 52.73 3.74 -10.46
C THR A 464 53.78 4.08 -9.40
N GLY A 465 53.49 3.88 -8.11
CA GLY A 465 54.39 4.14 -6.99
C GLY A 465 55.00 2.87 -6.40
N GLU A 466 56.18 3.00 -5.81
CA GLU A 466 56.88 1.89 -5.13
C GLU A 466 56.50 1.73 -3.65
N SER A 467 55.93 2.77 -3.06
CA SER A 467 55.48 2.82 -1.67
C SER A 467 54.29 3.76 -1.57
N SER A 468 53.53 3.66 -0.47
CA SER A 468 52.40 4.54 -0.19
C SER A 468 52.78 6.04 -0.34
N PRO A 469 51.93 6.89 -0.95
CA PRO A 469 50.63 6.54 -1.53
C PRO A 469 50.76 5.73 -2.83
N LEU A 470 49.99 4.64 -2.92
CA LEU A 470 49.92 3.81 -4.10
C LEU A 470 48.85 4.35 -5.04
N THR A 471 49.22 4.76 -6.24
CA THR A 471 48.28 5.12 -7.30
C THR A 471 48.05 3.92 -8.21
N PRO A 472 46.83 3.43 -8.44
CA PRO A 472 46.60 2.22 -9.22
C PRO A 472 46.97 2.41 -10.70
N VAL A 473 47.43 1.34 -11.35
CA VAL A 473 47.74 1.33 -12.79
C VAL A 473 47.32 0.03 -13.45
N ALA A 474 46.79 0.11 -14.67
CA ALA A 474 46.58 -1.01 -15.57
C ALA A 474 47.29 -0.75 -16.89
N SER A 475 48.08 -1.71 -17.36
CA SER A 475 48.94 -1.61 -18.55
C SER A 475 48.68 -2.75 -19.51
N LEU A 476 48.57 -2.46 -20.80
CA LEU A 476 48.48 -3.45 -21.88
C LEU A 476 49.79 -3.49 -22.66
N TYR A 477 50.35 -4.67 -22.76
CA TYR A 477 51.42 -4.98 -23.70
C TYR A 477 50.78 -5.69 -24.89
N THR A 478 50.98 -5.12 -26.09
CA THR A 478 50.52 -5.73 -27.35
C THR A 478 51.71 -6.35 -28.06
N ARG A 479 51.60 -7.63 -28.39
CA ARG A 479 52.62 -8.35 -29.14
C ARG A 479 52.53 -7.98 -30.61
N ASN A 480 53.66 -7.58 -31.19
CA ASN A 480 53.84 -7.54 -32.64
C ASN A 480 54.94 -8.54 -33.05
N THR A 481 56.10 -8.07 -33.51
CA THR A 481 57.33 -8.86 -33.60
C THR A 481 58.06 -8.96 -32.26
N ASN A 482 57.97 -7.93 -31.40
CA ASN A 482 58.53 -7.87 -30.04
C ASN A 482 57.48 -7.31 -29.05
N TRP A 483 57.74 -7.43 -27.76
CA TRP A 483 56.93 -6.74 -26.73
C TRP A 483 57.38 -5.29 -26.61
N GLY A 484 56.55 -4.37 -27.09
CA GLY A 484 56.82 -2.93 -27.08
C GLY A 484 56.59 -2.26 -25.72
N THR A 485 56.66 -0.93 -25.70
CA THR A 485 56.30 -0.11 -24.54
C THR A 485 54.83 -0.32 -24.16
N PRO A 486 54.51 -0.55 -22.87
CA PRO A 486 53.14 -0.76 -22.45
C PRO A 486 52.27 0.48 -22.65
N ALA A 487 51.03 0.19 -23.00
CA ALA A 487 49.92 1.11 -23.06
C ALA A 487 49.25 1.22 -21.67
N ALA A 488 49.49 2.31 -20.94
CA ALA A 488 48.74 2.59 -19.71
C ALA A 488 47.27 2.95 -20.01
N HIS A 489 46.35 2.42 -19.21
CA HIS A 489 44.94 2.78 -19.23
C HIS A 489 44.68 3.94 -18.26
N ASN A 490 43.67 4.73 -18.60
CA ASN A 490 43.12 5.79 -17.78
C ASN A 490 42.07 5.19 -16.85
N LEU A 491 42.32 5.23 -15.54
CA LEU A 491 41.42 4.69 -14.52
C LEU A 491 40.53 5.82 -14.00
N GLN A 492 39.31 5.92 -14.53
CA GLN A 492 38.33 6.93 -14.15
C GLN A 492 37.85 6.68 -12.72
N GLY A 493 37.72 7.75 -11.92
CA GLY A 493 37.24 7.66 -10.53
C GLY A 493 38.28 7.18 -9.50
N THR A 494 39.56 7.09 -9.88
CA THR A 494 40.66 6.74 -8.96
C THR A 494 41.58 7.92 -8.59
N GLU A 495 41.19 9.16 -8.91
CA GLU A 495 41.97 10.34 -8.53
C GLU A 495 42.09 10.45 -7.00
N GLY A 496 43.32 10.61 -6.50
CA GLY A 496 43.61 10.65 -5.06
C GLY A 496 43.46 9.32 -4.32
N TYR A 497 43.17 8.21 -5.02
CA TYR A 497 43.07 6.90 -4.40
C TYR A 497 44.44 6.39 -3.91
N ASN A 498 44.46 5.79 -2.71
CA ASN A 498 45.66 5.18 -2.14
C ASN A 498 45.49 3.66 -2.03
N GLY A 499 45.81 2.96 -3.10
CA GLY A 499 45.77 1.50 -3.18
C GLY A 499 46.23 0.99 -4.54
N GLY A 500 46.83 -0.19 -4.57
CA GLY A 500 47.27 -0.86 -5.79
C GLY A 500 46.26 -1.90 -6.27
N LEU A 501 46.24 -2.16 -7.58
CA LEU A 501 45.56 -3.33 -8.14
C LEU A 501 46.38 -4.60 -7.87
N ARG A 502 45.74 -5.69 -7.50
CA ARG A 502 46.37 -6.95 -7.08
C ARG A 502 46.19 -8.08 -8.09
N ALA A 503 45.03 -8.13 -8.74
CA ALA A 503 44.70 -9.17 -9.71
C ALA A 503 43.95 -8.58 -10.90
N VAL A 504 44.07 -9.23 -12.05
CA VAL A 504 43.36 -8.89 -13.28
C VAL A 504 42.89 -10.18 -13.94
N TRP A 505 41.73 -10.12 -14.59
CA TRP A 505 41.20 -11.19 -15.43
C TRP A 505 40.63 -10.58 -16.70
N ALA A 506 41.16 -11.01 -17.85
CA ALA A 506 40.69 -10.58 -19.16
C ALA A 506 39.88 -11.70 -19.80
N ALA A 507 38.55 -11.67 -19.59
CA ALA A 507 37.64 -12.68 -20.11
C ALA A 507 37.44 -12.54 -21.63
N SER A 508 37.50 -11.31 -22.14
CA SER A 508 37.50 -10.99 -23.56
C SER A 508 38.27 -9.68 -23.82
N ALA A 509 38.29 -9.23 -25.08
CA ALA A 509 38.86 -7.93 -25.42
C ALA A 509 37.99 -6.76 -24.96
N GLU A 510 36.75 -7.03 -24.56
CA GLU A 510 35.77 -6.03 -24.14
C GLU A 510 35.50 -6.08 -22.63
N HIS A 511 35.74 -7.23 -21.98
CA HIS A 511 35.43 -7.47 -20.57
C HIS A 511 36.68 -7.86 -19.80
N ILE A 512 37.23 -6.89 -19.09
CA ILE A 512 38.43 -7.02 -18.27
C ILE A 512 38.14 -6.41 -16.90
N TYR A 513 38.46 -7.17 -15.85
CA TYR A 513 38.26 -6.76 -14.47
C TYR A 513 39.60 -6.77 -13.76
N ALA A 514 39.87 -5.73 -12.98
CA ALA A 514 41.00 -5.71 -12.06
C ALA A 514 40.55 -5.27 -10.68
N VAL A 515 41.12 -5.91 -9.66
CA VAL A 515 40.72 -5.73 -8.26
C VAL A 515 41.94 -5.52 -7.39
N GLY A 516 41.79 -4.85 -6.24
CA GLY A 516 42.90 -4.62 -5.34
C GLY A 516 42.54 -4.12 -3.95
N ASP A 517 43.44 -3.30 -3.41
CA ASP A 517 43.38 -2.82 -2.03
C ASP A 517 42.12 -1.99 -1.76
N ALA A 518 41.64 -1.99 -0.51
CA ALA A 518 40.58 -1.10 0.00
C ALA A 518 39.32 -1.00 -0.88
N GLY A 519 38.86 -2.15 -1.39
CA GLY A 519 37.64 -2.26 -2.20
C GLY A 519 37.80 -1.79 -3.64
N LEU A 520 39.03 -1.60 -4.13
CA LEU A 520 39.27 -1.13 -5.50
C LEU A 520 38.85 -2.20 -6.52
N VAL A 521 37.88 -1.85 -7.36
CA VAL A 521 37.50 -2.60 -8.55
C VAL A 521 37.48 -1.63 -9.72
N VAL A 522 38.10 -2.03 -10.83
CA VAL A 522 37.99 -1.34 -12.10
C VAL A 522 37.58 -2.35 -13.18
N LYS A 523 36.67 -1.94 -14.06
CA LYS A 523 36.30 -2.70 -15.26
C LYS A 523 36.61 -1.88 -16.50
N GLY A 524 36.93 -2.57 -17.59
CA GLY A 524 37.21 -1.91 -18.85
C GLY A 524 37.40 -2.88 -20.00
N SER A 525 37.83 -2.30 -21.11
CA SER A 525 38.02 -2.96 -22.39
C SER A 525 39.48 -2.84 -22.82
N GLY A 526 39.98 -3.83 -23.56
CA GLY A 526 41.28 -3.79 -24.22
C GLY A 526 41.29 -2.92 -25.47
N GLN A 527 40.12 -2.54 -25.99
CA GLN A 527 39.95 -1.65 -27.14
C GLN A 527 39.85 -0.18 -26.72
N SER A 528 39.47 0.10 -25.48
CA SER A 528 39.36 1.45 -24.90
C SER A 528 40.54 1.73 -23.95
N ARG A 529 40.95 3.01 -23.88
CA ARG A 529 41.91 3.45 -22.84
C ARG A 529 41.23 3.80 -21.53
N ASP A 530 39.94 4.07 -21.54
CA ASP A 530 39.19 4.49 -20.35
C ASP A 530 38.58 3.27 -19.68
N TRP A 531 39.03 3.01 -18.45
CA TRP A 531 38.48 2.01 -17.55
C TRP A 531 37.75 2.72 -16.42
N GLU A 532 36.66 2.15 -15.94
CA GLU A 532 35.81 2.75 -14.93
C GLU A 532 35.97 2.05 -13.58
N ARG A 533 36.04 2.85 -12.51
CA ARG A 533 35.98 2.34 -11.15
C ARG A 533 34.54 1.92 -10.81
N VAL A 534 34.41 0.72 -10.29
CA VAL A 534 33.18 0.22 -9.67
C VAL A 534 33.26 0.48 -8.17
N LEU A 535 32.21 1.08 -7.60
CA LEU A 535 32.14 1.30 -6.16
C LEU A 535 31.95 -0.05 -5.46
N PRO A 536 32.59 -0.31 -4.30
CA PRO A 536 32.38 -1.55 -3.56
C PRO A 536 30.93 -1.66 -3.07
N PRO A 537 30.43 -2.88 -2.82
CA PRO A 537 29.08 -3.06 -2.28
C PRO A 537 28.99 -2.48 -0.86
N ALA A 538 27.76 -2.25 -0.40
CA ALA A 538 27.52 -1.82 0.97
C ALA A 538 28.06 -2.86 1.97
N GLY A 539 28.74 -2.41 3.03
CA GLY A 539 29.31 -3.28 4.06
C GLY A 539 30.81 -3.05 4.28
N PRO A 540 31.53 -4.06 4.84
CA PRO A 540 32.93 -3.93 5.15
C PRO A 540 33.78 -3.83 3.88
N VAL A 541 34.70 -2.86 3.87
CA VAL A 541 35.64 -2.69 2.76
C VAL A 541 36.67 -3.80 2.80
N LEU A 542 36.71 -4.62 1.75
CA LEU A 542 37.60 -5.76 1.62
C LEU A 542 38.90 -5.39 0.90
N ASN A 543 39.99 -6.09 1.22
CA ASN A 543 41.13 -6.15 0.30
C ASN A 543 40.91 -7.31 -0.66
N TYR A 544 40.74 -7.01 -1.95
CA TYR A 544 40.55 -8.02 -2.98
C TYR A 544 41.89 -8.60 -3.40
N VAL A 545 41.93 -9.93 -3.56
CA VAL A 545 43.17 -10.67 -3.81
C VAL A 545 43.15 -11.42 -5.14
N SER A 546 41.97 -11.75 -5.65
CA SER A 546 41.84 -12.46 -6.93
C SER A 546 40.46 -12.17 -7.54
N VAL A 547 40.39 -12.25 -8.85
CA VAL A 547 39.17 -12.06 -9.64
C VAL A 547 39.19 -13.08 -10.78
N ALA A 548 38.03 -13.63 -11.10
CA ALA A 548 37.83 -14.44 -12.27
C ALA A 548 36.50 -14.08 -12.95
N ALA A 549 36.50 -14.06 -14.28
CA ALA A 549 35.31 -13.76 -15.07
C ALA A 549 35.13 -14.88 -16.11
N PRO A 550 34.05 -15.68 -16.02
CA PRO A 550 33.84 -16.79 -16.93
C PRO A 550 33.57 -16.29 -18.36
N PRO A 551 34.09 -16.99 -19.38
CA PRO A 551 33.91 -16.60 -20.78
C PRO A 551 32.43 -16.63 -21.16
N GLY A 552 32.04 -15.72 -22.06
CA GLY A 552 30.65 -15.63 -22.55
C GLY A 552 29.66 -14.96 -21.60
N THR A 553 30.13 -14.53 -20.42
CA THR A 553 29.34 -13.75 -19.47
C THR A 553 29.94 -12.36 -19.25
N MET A 554 29.16 -11.48 -18.64
CA MET A 554 29.62 -10.17 -18.16
C MET A 554 29.88 -10.16 -16.65
N ASN A 555 29.92 -11.34 -16.04
CA ASN A 555 29.96 -11.48 -14.60
C ASN A 555 31.41 -11.62 -14.14
N ALA A 556 31.73 -11.07 -12.99
CA ALA A 556 33.03 -11.22 -12.34
C ALA A 556 32.85 -11.70 -10.90
N TYR A 557 33.66 -12.68 -10.52
CA TYR A 557 33.70 -13.26 -9.20
C TYR A 557 34.97 -12.78 -8.51
N VAL A 558 34.81 -12.07 -7.41
CA VAL A 558 35.88 -11.41 -6.69
C VAL A 558 36.01 -12.05 -5.34
N ILE A 559 37.22 -12.45 -4.98
CA ILE A 559 37.52 -12.90 -3.63
C ILE A 559 38.29 -11.83 -2.86
N GLY A 560 37.87 -11.62 -1.62
CA GLY A 560 38.46 -10.66 -0.69
C GLY A 560 38.48 -11.20 0.72
N ASN A 561 39.21 -10.50 1.58
CA ASN A 561 39.38 -10.91 2.98
C ASN A 561 39.00 -9.78 3.94
N GLU A 562 38.15 -10.11 4.91
CA GLU A 562 37.81 -9.28 6.06
C GLU A 562 38.55 -9.82 7.29
N GLY A 563 39.77 -9.32 7.53
CA GLY A 563 40.67 -9.95 8.50
C GLY A 563 41.01 -11.38 8.06
N ASN A 564 40.62 -12.38 8.86
CA ASN A 564 40.80 -13.79 8.51
C ASN A 564 39.61 -14.39 7.77
N ALA A 565 38.52 -13.65 7.57
CA ALA A 565 37.31 -14.21 7.01
C ALA A 565 37.28 -14.02 5.48
N GLY A 566 37.24 -15.12 4.75
CA GLY A 566 37.16 -15.13 3.30
C GLY A 566 35.77 -14.75 2.80
N ARG A 567 35.71 -13.99 1.70
CA ARG A 567 34.46 -13.57 1.05
C ARG A 567 34.54 -13.82 -0.44
N LEU A 568 33.42 -14.24 -1.01
CA LEU A 568 33.16 -14.28 -2.44
C LEU A 568 32.07 -13.25 -2.74
N GLN A 569 32.29 -12.43 -3.77
CA GLN A 569 31.34 -11.43 -4.24
C GLN A 569 31.19 -11.56 -5.76
N ARG A 570 30.00 -11.25 -6.26
CA ARG A 570 29.65 -11.34 -7.69
C ARG A 570 29.28 -9.94 -8.19
N LEU A 571 29.85 -9.57 -9.33
CA LEU A 571 29.56 -8.32 -10.03
C LEU A 571 28.97 -8.64 -11.39
N THR A 572 27.83 -8.05 -11.72
CA THR A 572 27.14 -8.14 -13.01
C THR A 572 27.23 -6.79 -13.75
N PRO A 573 26.69 -6.66 -14.97
CA PRO A 573 26.50 -5.37 -15.62
C PRO A 573 25.63 -4.39 -14.83
N HIS A 574 24.70 -4.89 -14.03
CA HIS A 574 23.66 -4.11 -13.35
C HIS A 574 24.04 -3.74 -11.93
N GLY A 575 24.98 -4.46 -11.30
CA GLY A 575 25.49 -4.10 -9.99
C GLY A 575 26.20 -5.23 -9.28
N TRP A 576 26.38 -5.07 -7.97
CA TRP A 576 26.79 -6.16 -7.11
C TRP A 576 25.58 -7.05 -6.84
N ALA A 577 25.69 -8.30 -7.26
CA ALA A 577 24.63 -9.29 -7.17
C ALA A 577 24.97 -10.34 -6.09
N LYS A 578 24.02 -11.22 -5.78
CA LYS A 578 24.27 -12.35 -4.87
C LYS A 578 25.39 -13.23 -5.40
N ALA A 579 26.09 -13.94 -4.53
CA ALA A 579 27.12 -14.88 -4.93
C ALA A 579 26.80 -16.27 -4.39
N PRO A 580 27.26 -17.35 -5.05
CA PRO A 580 27.05 -18.70 -4.56
C PRO A 580 27.54 -18.83 -3.11
N ALA A 581 26.68 -19.37 -2.25
CA ALA A 581 26.95 -19.45 -0.82
C ALA A 581 27.85 -20.64 -0.49
N PHE A 582 28.85 -20.41 0.36
CA PHE A 582 29.66 -21.51 0.91
C PHE A 582 28.83 -22.38 1.86
N THR A 583 28.84 -23.69 1.63
CA THR A 583 28.16 -24.68 2.47
C THR A 583 29.15 -25.40 3.39
N PRO A 584 28.85 -25.57 4.70
CA PRO A 584 27.66 -25.08 5.41
C PRO A 584 27.74 -23.60 5.82
N SER A 585 28.91 -22.98 5.73
CA SER A 585 29.12 -21.57 6.07
C SER A 585 30.35 -21.00 5.38
N ALA A 586 30.42 -19.67 5.29
CA ALA A 586 31.59 -18.95 4.79
C ALA A 586 32.90 -19.33 5.53
N PRO A 587 34.05 -19.40 4.83
CA PRO A 587 35.35 -19.65 5.44
C PRO A 587 35.71 -18.56 6.46
N ASN A 588 36.17 -19.00 7.63
CA ASN A 588 36.89 -18.13 8.58
C ASN A 588 38.42 -18.24 8.43
N VAL A 589 38.86 -18.45 7.18
CA VAL A 589 40.27 -18.40 6.77
C VAL A 589 40.42 -17.50 5.55
N PRO A 590 41.59 -16.89 5.34
CA PRO A 590 41.83 -16.10 4.15
C PRO A 590 41.74 -16.95 2.87
N LEU A 591 40.99 -16.44 1.88
CA LEU A 591 41.01 -16.94 0.51
C LEU A 591 42.12 -16.25 -0.28
N ARG A 592 42.69 -16.95 -1.26
CA ARG A 592 43.93 -16.56 -1.94
C ARG A 592 43.84 -16.55 -3.46
N GLY A 593 43.11 -17.51 -4.05
CA GLY A 593 42.95 -17.57 -5.50
C GLY A 593 41.60 -18.14 -5.90
N ILE A 594 41.07 -17.66 -7.02
CA ILE A 594 39.91 -18.21 -7.73
C ILE A 594 40.30 -18.47 -9.18
N ALA A 595 39.82 -19.58 -9.74
CA ALA A 595 39.90 -19.88 -11.16
C ALA A 595 38.61 -20.56 -11.61
N MET A 596 38.14 -20.20 -12.79
CA MET A 596 36.81 -20.60 -13.28
C MET A 596 36.88 -21.01 -14.74
N THR A 597 36.01 -21.95 -15.12
CA THR A 597 35.72 -22.25 -16.55
C THR A 597 34.34 -21.80 -16.96
N SER A 598 33.40 -21.76 -16.02
CA SER A 598 32.05 -21.17 -16.16
C SER A 598 31.54 -20.72 -14.78
N SER A 599 30.38 -20.05 -14.73
CA SER A 599 29.65 -19.85 -13.47
C SER A 599 29.32 -21.18 -12.79
N SER A 600 29.08 -22.22 -13.59
CA SER A 600 28.80 -23.59 -13.14
C SER A 600 30.03 -24.46 -12.86
N ASN A 601 31.26 -23.93 -12.95
CA ASN A 601 32.45 -24.69 -12.62
C ASN A 601 33.62 -23.79 -12.23
N PHE A 602 33.90 -23.75 -10.92
CA PHE A 602 35.00 -22.96 -10.38
C PHE A 602 35.62 -23.51 -9.12
N TRP A 603 36.86 -23.08 -8.89
CA TRP A 603 37.70 -23.50 -7.78
C TRP A 603 38.22 -22.29 -7.03
N ILE A 604 38.21 -22.37 -5.69
CA ILE A 604 38.74 -21.34 -4.80
C ILE A 604 39.72 -22.01 -3.83
N VAL A 605 40.84 -21.36 -3.55
CA VAL A 605 41.83 -21.83 -2.58
C VAL A 605 42.08 -20.82 -1.47
N GLY A 606 42.45 -21.32 -0.31
CA GLY A 606 42.75 -20.55 0.89
C GLY A 606 43.71 -21.26 1.85
N ASP A 607 43.87 -20.66 3.02
CA ASP A 607 44.76 -21.17 4.06
C ASP A 607 44.18 -22.43 4.76
N ASP A 608 45.00 -23.17 5.51
CA ASP A 608 44.58 -24.32 6.34
C ASP A 608 43.79 -25.44 5.62
N GLY A 609 44.22 -25.77 4.40
CA GLY A 609 43.67 -26.84 3.57
C GLY A 609 42.31 -26.51 2.96
N HIS A 610 41.91 -25.25 2.94
CA HIS A 610 40.65 -24.83 2.34
C HIS A 610 40.79 -24.74 0.82
N VAL A 611 40.29 -25.76 0.15
CA VAL A 611 40.04 -25.77 -1.29
C VAL A 611 38.55 -25.99 -1.47
N TYR A 612 37.90 -25.10 -2.19
CA TYR A 612 36.48 -25.13 -2.48
C TYR A 612 36.27 -25.37 -3.97
N HIS A 613 35.22 -26.10 -4.30
CA HIS A 613 34.81 -26.35 -5.67
C HIS A 613 33.30 -26.12 -5.77
N PHE A 614 32.88 -25.49 -6.86
CA PHE A 614 31.50 -25.52 -7.29
C PHE A 614 31.42 -26.14 -8.69
N PRO A 615 30.48 -27.08 -8.91
CA PRO A 615 29.72 -27.75 -7.86
C PRO A 615 30.50 -28.92 -7.26
N GLU A 616 30.45 -29.04 -5.93
CA GLU A 616 30.97 -30.21 -5.22
C GLU A 616 29.80 -31.10 -4.72
N PRO A 617 29.78 -32.42 -5.06
CA PRO A 617 28.59 -33.29 -4.92
C PRO A 617 28.16 -33.60 -3.49
#